data_AF-W8YNT1-F1
#
_entry.id   AF-W8YNT1-F1
#
_cell.length_a   1.000
_cell.length_b   1.000
_cell.length_c   1.000
_cell.angle_alpha   90.00
_cell.angle_beta   90.00
_cell.angle_gamma   90.00
#
_symmetry.space_group_name_H-M   'P 1'
#
loop_
_entity.id
_entity.type
_entity.pdbx_description
1 polymer ?
#
loop_
_entity_poly.entity_id
_entity_poly.type
_entity_poly.pdbx_seq_one_letter_code
_entity_poly.pdbx_strand_id
1 'polypeptide(L)'
;MNGRWEQACAGGFWHGAAAGGALVPEQLGKEACTMAVREEAELYGPVKAYYEKLGYEVKGEVLHCDLVAIRPDGGETLIVELKKTFTLALLLQGLQRMRIADGVVLAVERNRSKRGAVNQRFGELAELCRMLGMGLLTVTFYKTKAPVLEMLCEPGDAPMRGRRPSREKRLLQEFRERSGDYNVGGSGRASGRVMMTAYREKALRLAWGLKAGGPLSPARLRDRSSAAFTT
;
A
#
# COMPACT_ATOMS: atom_id res chain seq x y z
N MET A 1 -66.56 17.42 6.07
CA MET A 1 -66.50 16.38 7.12
C MET A 1 -65.41 15.41 6.71
N ASN A 2 -64.19 15.63 7.21
CA ASN A 2 -63.52 14.83 8.25
C ASN A 2 -63.13 13.45 7.67
N GLY A 3 -61.84 13.11 7.43
CA GLY A 3 -60.74 13.11 8.40
C GLY A 3 -61.05 12.08 9.49
N ARG A 4 -60.23 11.08 9.85
CA ARG A 4 -58.78 11.02 9.91
C ARG A 4 -58.39 9.61 10.40
N TRP A 5 -57.24 9.15 9.91
CA TRP A 5 -56.27 8.17 10.40
C TRP A 5 -56.33 7.76 11.88
N GLU A 6 -56.12 6.46 12.12
CA GLU A 6 -55.98 5.83 13.41
C GLU A 6 -54.72 4.94 13.44
N GLN A 7 -54.26 4.64 14.67
CA GLN A 7 -53.17 3.74 15.12
C GLN A 7 -51.83 4.42 15.42
N ALA A 8 -51.17 4.18 16.56
CA ALA A 8 -51.53 3.60 17.85
C ALA A 8 -50.35 3.91 18.80
N CYS A 9 -50.63 4.34 20.03
CA CYS A 9 -49.63 4.48 21.11
C CYS A 9 -49.84 3.36 22.13
N ALA A 10 -48.77 2.64 22.49
CA ALA A 10 -48.75 1.70 23.60
C ALA A 10 -47.71 2.17 24.64
N GLY A 11 -48.15 2.33 25.88
CA GLY A 11 -47.30 2.58 27.05
C GLY A 11 -46.91 1.28 27.77
N GLY A 12 -46.18 1.42 28.88
CA GLY A 12 -46.08 0.37 29.89
C GLY A 12 -44.72 0.27 30.59
N PHE A 13 -44.73 0.65 31.86
CA PHE A 13 -43.63 0.72 32.82
C PHE A 13 -43.47 -0.62 33.57
N TRP A 14 -42.25 -1.10 33.85
CA TRP A 14 -41.97 -2.14 34.86
C TRP A 14 -40.63 -1.85 35.59
N HIS A 15 -40.62 -2.08 36.91
CA HIS A 15 -39.51 -1.91 37.85
C HIS A 15 -38.54 -3.11 37.84
N GLY A 16 -37.26 -2.89 38.21
CA GLY A 16 -36.53 -3.82 39.10
C GLY A 16 -35.13 -4.31 38.69
N ALA A 17 -34.13 -3.85 39.47
CA ALA A 17 -32.93 -4.56 39.96
C ALA A 17 -31.73 -4.92 39.04
N ALA A 18 -30.65 -4.14 39.24
CA ALA A 18 -29.21 -4.45 39.34
C ALA A 18 -28.63 -5.76 38.76
N ALA A 19 -27.69 -5.61 37.83
CA ALA A 19 -26.48 -6.43 37.73
C ALA A 19 -25.36 -5.64 37.04
N GLY A 20 -24.15 -5.69 37.60
CA GLY A 20 -22.98 -4.96 37.14
C GLY A 20 -22.60 -5.29 35.69
N GLY A 21 -22.38 -4.23 34.91
CA GLY A 21 -21.78 -4.29 33.58
C GLY A 21 -20.66 -3.27 33.55
N ALA A 22 -19.45 -3.76 33.34
CA ALA A 22 -18.22 -2.98 33.30
C ALA A 22 -18.36 -1.73 32.41
N LEU A 23 -17.90 -0.60 32.94
CA LEU A 23 -17.53 0.56 32.14
C LEU A 23 -16.57 0.08 31.06
N VAL A 24 -17.02 0.05 29.81
CA VAL A 24 -16.13 -0.03 28.65
C VAL A 24 -15.57 1.37 28.46
N PRO A 25 -14.28 1.64 28.69
CA PRO A 25 -13.69 2.85 28.17
C PRO A 25 -13.50 2.58 26.68
N GLU A 26 -14.38 3.17 25.87
CA GLU A 26 -14.13 3.46 24.47
C GLU A 26 -12.84 4.29 24.40
N GLN A 27 -11.71 3.59 24.30
CA GLN A 27 -10.39 4.20 24.30
C GLN A 27 -10.22 4.95 22.99
N LEU A 28 -10.51 6.24 23.10
CA LEU A 28 -10.15 7.32 22.21
C LEU A 28 -8.99 6.95 21.29
N GLY A 29 -9.29 6.84 20.00
CA GLY A 29 -8.35 7.09 18.93
C GLY A 29 -7.86 8.55 19.01
N LYS A 30 -6.93 8.83 19.93
CA LYS A 30 -6.07 10.00 19.82
C LYS A 30 -5.15 9.72 18.64
N GLU A 31 -5.44 10.34 17.50
CA GLU A 31 -4.44 10.54 16.45
C GLU A 31 -3.20 11.14 17.14
N ALA A 32 -2.23 10.29 17.46
CA ALA A 32 -0.99 10.75 18.05
C ALA A 32 -0.32 11.58 16.96
N CYS A 33 -0.30 12.91 17.16
CA CYS A 33 0.25 13.85 16.21
C CYS A 33 1.72 13.51 15.99
N THR A 34 2.01 12.87 14.86
CA THR A 34 3.36 12.48 14.48
C THR A 34 4.14 13.71 14.05
N MET A 35 5.44 13.75 14.36
CA MET A 35 6.34 14.79 13.90
C MET A 35 7.15 14.30 12.71
N ALA A 36 7.49 15.24 11.82
CA ALA A 36 8.46 14.99 10.79
C ALA A 36 9.88 15.12 11.35
N VAL A 37 10.78 14.24 10.93
CA VAL A 37 12.20 14.34 11.26
C VAL A 37 12.80 15.55 10.56
N ARG A 38 13.53 16.38 11.31
CA ARG A 38 14.17 17.60 10.79
C ARG A 38 15.57 17.31 10.27
N GLU A 39 16.28 16.34 10.83
CA GLU A 39 17.63 15.92 10.44
C GLU A 39 17.78 14.39 10.45
N GLU A 40 18.55 13.85 9.49
CA GLU A 40 18.75 12.39 9.37
C GLU A 40 19.36 11.77 10.63
N ALA A 41 20.22 12.54 11.31
CA ALA A 41 20.84 12.16 12.59
C ALA A 41 19.81 11.84 13.70
N GLU A 42 18.58 12.36 13.63
CA GLU A 42 17.53 12.02 14.60
C GLU A 42 17.10 10.55 14.52
N LEU A 43 17.33 9.88 13.38
CA LEU A 43 17.07 8.43 13.23
C LEU A 43 18.10 7.58 13.96
N TYR A 44 19.34 8.06 14.09
CA TYR A 44 20.45 7.28 14.63
C TYR A 44 20.20 6.82 16.07
N GLY A 45 19.83 7.76 16.96
CA GLY A 45 19.63 7.46 18.37
C GLY A 45 18.59 6.34 18.62
N PRO A 46 17.37 6.45 18.07
CA PRO A 46 16.35 5.42 18.20
C PRO A 46 16.74 4.06 17.59
N VAL A 47 17.39 4.05 16.42
CA VAL A 47 17.81 2.79 15.76
C VAL A 47 18.96 2.13 16.53
N LYS A 48 19.93 2.92 17.00
CA LYS A 48 21.01 2.42 17.87
C LYS A 48 20.44 1.76 19.13
N ALA A 49 19.57 2.46 19.85
CA ALA A 49 18.96 1.94 21.07
C ALA A 49 18.12 0.68 20.83
N TYR A 50 17.54 0.53 19.63
CA TYR A 50 16.81 -0.69 19.26
C TYR A 50 17.74 -1.89 19.14
N TYR A 51 18.85 -1.79 18.40
CA TYR A 51 19.81 -2.89 18.27
C TYR A 51 20.58 -3.16 19.56
N GLU A 52 20.93 -2.15 20.35
CA GLU A 52 21.57 -2.36 21.66
C GLU A 52 20.66 -3.17 22.60
N LYS A 53 19.35 -2.89 22.61
CA LYS A 53 18.37 -3.68 23.38
C LYS A 53 18.24 -5.12 22.90
N LEU A 54 18.51 -5.37 21.62
CA LEU A 54 18.57 -6.73 21.07
C LEU A 54 19.88 -7.44 21.39
N GLY A 55 20.86 -6.76 22.02
CA GLY A 55 22.13 -7.33 22.45
C GLY A 55 23.26 -7.19 21.43
N TYR A 56 23.17 -6.22 20.51
CA TYR A 56 24.27 -5.88 19.60
C TYR A 56 25.16 -4.80 20.20
N GLU A 57 26.46 -4.86 19.91
CA GLU A 57 27.35 -3.70 20.02
C GLU A 57 27.15 -2.83 18.77
N VAL A 58 26.86 -1.54 18.97
CA VAL A 58 26.48 -0.64 17.88
C VAL A 58 27.43 0.54 17.76
N LYS A 59 27.96 0.76 16.55
CA LYS A 59 28.83 1.89 16.21
C LYS A 59 28.30 2.60 14.96
N GLY A 60 28.40 3.93 14.94
CA GLY A 60 28.03 4.75 13.77
C GLY A 60 29.24 5.09 12.90
N GLU A 61 28.98 5.42 11.64
CA GLU A 61 29.97 5.94 10.66
C GLU A 61 31.16 5.00 10.41
N VAL A 62 30.96 3.69 10.56
CA VAL A 62 32.01 2.68 10.31
C VAL A 62 32.12 2.44 8.82
N LEU A 63 33.27 2.75 8.22
CA LEU A 63 33.51 2.61 6.77
C LEU A 63 32.40 3.26 5.91
N HIS A 64 31.98 4.45 6.33
CA HIS A 64 30.89 5.22 5.71
C HIS A 64 29.52 4.54 5.78
N CYS A 65 29.32 3.54 6.64
CA CYS A 65 27.98 3.01 6.96
C CYS A 65 27.41 3.80 8.13
N ASP A 66 26.16 4.26 8.02
CA ASP A 66 25.55 5.10 9.06
C ASP A 66 25.53 4.40 10.43
N LEU A 67 25.23 3.08 10.44
CA LEU A 67 25.24 2.26 11.64
C LEU A 67 25.66 0.82 11.32
N VAL A 68 26.53 0.26 12.17
CA VAL A 68 26.92 -1.16 12.16
C VAL A 68 26.64 -1.75 13.53
N ALA A 69 25.91 -2.87 13.54
CA ALA A 69 25.53 -3.60 14.74
C ALA A 69 26.09 -5.02 14.68
N ILE A 70 26.90 -5.42 15.65
CA ILE A 70 27.59 -6.72 15.68
C ILE A 70 27.21 -7.47 16.95
N ARG A 71 26.92 -8.77 16.83
CA ARG A 71 26.75 -9.64 18.00
C ARG A 71 28.09 -9.89 18.70
N PRO A 72 28.20 -9.67 20.03
CA PRO A 72 29.46 -9.86 20.77
C PRO A 72 30.04 -11.27 20.72
N ASP A 73 29.21 -12.28 20.44
CA ASP A 73 29.61 -13.69 20.30
C ASP A 73 30.25 -14.02 18.94
N GLY A 74 30.43 -13.01 18.07
CA GLY A 74 30.96 -13.18 16.71
C GLY A 74 29.93 -13.70 15.72
N GLY A 75 28.64 -13.68 16.08
CA GLY A 75 27.53 -14.06 15.21
C GLY A 75 27.19 -12.98 14.16
N GLU A 76 25.92 -12.62 14.09
CA GLU A 76 25.38 -11.76 13.03
C GLU A 76 25.98 -10.33 13.03
N THR A 77 26.30 -9.84 11.83
CA THR A 77 26.65 -8.44 11.56
C THR A 77 25.57 -7.80 10.69
N LEU A 78 25.01 -6.69 11.18
CA LEU A 78 24.00 -5.89 10.48
C LEU A 78 24.58 -4.53 10.10
N ILE A 79 24.48 -4.18 8.82
CA ILE A 79 24.73 -2.83 8.32
C ILE A 79 23.39 -2.13 8.13
N VAL A 80 23.25 -0.91 8.66
CA VAL A 80 22.01 -0.14 8.60
C VAL A 80 22.26 1.22 7.97
N GLU A 81 21.54 1.51 6.89
CA GLU A 81 21.56 2.81 6.20
C GLU A 81 20.31 3.60 6.58
N LEU A 82 20.49 4.85 6.98
CA LEU A 82 19.47 5.73 7.53
C LEU A 82 19.09 6.79 6.49
N LYS A 83 17.79 6.94 6.20
CA LYS A 83 17.30 8.07 5.41
C LYS A 83 15.97 8.58 5.91
N LYS A 84 15.72 9.89 5.83
CA LYS A 84 14.37 10.42 6.12
C LYS A 84 13.27 9.76 5.29
N THR A 85 13.55 9.48 4.02
CA THR A 85 12.58 8.89 3.09
C THR A 85 13.25 7.77 2.31
N PHE A 86 12.47 6.77 1.91
CA PHE A 86 12.97 5.73 1.02
C PHE A 86 13.17 6.34 -0.38
N THR A 87 14.39 6.27 -0.87
CA THR A 87 14.78 6.79 -2.19
C THR A 87 15.55 5.73 -2.97
N LEU A 88 15.67 5.92 -4.29
CA LEU A 88 16.53 5.05 -5.10
C LEU A 88 18.00 5.12 -4.63
N ALA A 89 18.48 6.29 -4.19
CA ALA A 89 19.83 6.44 -3.65
C ALA A 89 20.06 5.52 -2.44
N LEU A 90 19.13 5.54 -1.46
CA LEU A 90 19.19 4.65 -0.30
C LEU A 90 19.19 3.18 -0.70
N LEU A 91 18.34 2.80 -1.66
CA LEU A 91 18.30 1.42 -2.16
C LEU A 91 19.63 0.99 -2.77
N LEU A 92 20.24 1.85 -3.59
CA LEU A 92 21.53 1.59 -4.22
C LEU A 92 22.67 1.52 -3.19
N GLN A 93 22.63 2.33 -2.13
CA GLN A 93 23.55 2.23 -0.99
C GLN A 93 23.41 0.86 -0.31
N GLY A 94 22.19 0.42 0.00
CA GLY A 94 21.94 -0.91 0.56
C GLY A 94 22.52 -2.04 -0.28
N LEU A 95 22.30 -2.02 -1.60
CA LEU A 95 22.87 -2.99 -2.53
C LEU A 95 24.40 -3.01 -2.53
N GLN A 96 25.05 -1.86 -2.29
CA GLN A 96 26.51 -1.81 -2.14
C GLN A 96 26.95 -2.46 -0.83
N ARG A 97 26.20 -2.27 0.27
CA ARG A 97 26.50 -2.90 1.58
C ARG A 97 26.31 -4.40 1.60
N MET A 98 25.43 -4.93 0.76
CA MET A 98 25.27 -6.39 0.61
C MET A 98 26.53 -7.09 0.07
N ARG A 99 27.49 -6.33 -0.49
CA ARG A 99 28.80 -6.86 -0.88
C ARG A 99 29.77 -6.99 0.30
N ILE A 100 29.40 -6.50 1.47
CA ILE A 100 30.23 -6.38 2.67
C ILE A 100 29.69 -7.30 3.78
N ALA A 101 28.37 -7.34 3.96
CA ALA A 101 27.70 -8.17 4.98
C ALA A 101 26.41 -8.78 4.44
N ASP A 102 26.04 -9.95 4.97
CA ASP A 102 24.80 -10.65 4.61
C ASP A 102 23.55 -9.93 5.16
N GLY A 103 23.69 -9.25 6.30
CA GLY A 103 22.63 -8.51 6.95
C GLY A 103 22.66 -7.02 6.61
N VAL A 104 21.75 -6.56 5.76
CA VAL A 104 21.58 -5.13 5.41
C VAL A 104 20.16 -4.68 5.68
N VAL A 105 20.00 -3.59 6.42
CA VAL A 105 18.70 -3.00 6.75
C VAL A 105 18.64 -1.55 6.29
N LEU A 106 17.59 -1.20 5.55
CA LEU A 106 17.29 0.18 5.20
C LEU A 106 16.32 0.74 6.26
N ALA A 107 16.71 1.80 6.96
CA ALA A 107 15.87 2.41 7.98
C ALA A 107 15.39 3.80 7.56
N VAL A 108 14.06 4.02 7.62
CA VAL A 108 13.46 5.28 7.19
C VAL A 108 12.39 5.82 8.12
N GLU A 109 12.14 7.14 8.07
CA GLU A 109 11.02 7.73 8.77
C GLU A 109 9.68 7.26 8.17
N ARG A 110 8.78 6.80 9.03
CA ARG A 110 7.37 6.56 8.70
C ARG A 110 6.50 7.67 9.26
N ASN A 111 6.38 8.73 8.47
CA ASN A 111 5.54 9.86 8.80
C ASN A 111 4.05 9.55 8.55
N ARG A 112 3.23 9.50 9.62
CA ARG A 112 1.79 9.20 9.51
C ARG A 112 0.91 10.42 9.24
N SER A 113 1.42 11.65 9.36
CA SER A 113 0.64 12.86 9.08
C SER A 113 0.54 13.18 7.59
N LYS A 114 1.43 12.61 6.77
CA LYS A 114 1.34 12.66 5.31
C LYS A 114 0.20 11.74 4.84
N ARG A 115 -0.90 12.32 4.32
CA ARG A 115 -2.02 11.60 3.71
C ARG A 115 -1.88 11.53 2.18
N GLY A 116 -2.50 10.52 1.55
CA GLY A 116 -2.55 10.39 0.09
C GLY A 116 -1.21 9.96 -0.55
N ALA A 117 -0.94 10.43 -1.78
CA ALA A 117 0.23 10.06 -2.59
C ALA A 117 1.59 10.44 -1.98
N VAL A 118 1.59 11.28 -0.94
CA VAL A 118 2.79 11.70 -0.19
C VAL A 118 3.20 10.64 0.85
N ASN A 119 2.30 9.73 1.22
CA ASN A 119 2.63 8.59 2.06
C ASN A 119 3.29 7.51 1.22
N GLN A 120 4.44 7.02 1.68
CA GLN A 120 5.19 5.99 0.97
C GLN A 120 4.41 4.68 0.97
N ARG A 121 4.51 3.91 -0.11
CA ARG A 121 3.85 2.60 -0.26
C ARG A 121 4.65 1.53 0.49
N PHE A 122 4.75 1.66 1.82
CA PHE A 122 5.62 0.83 2.66
C PHE A 122 5.44 -0.68 2.45
N GLY A 123 4.22 -1.17 2.21
CA GLY A 123 4.00 -2.59 1.91
C GLY A 123 4.56 -3.05 0.56
N GLU A 124 4.79 -2.15 -0.40
CA GLU A 124 5.49 -2.45 -1.65
C GLU A 124 7.00 -2.25 -1.53
N LEU A 125 7.44 -1.26 -0.74
CA LEU A 125 8.84 -1.09 -0.42
C LEU A 125 9.38 -2.29 0.36
N ALA A 126 8.62 -2.81 1.32
CA ALA A 126 8.97 -4.03 2.04
C ALA A 126 9.00 -5.25 1.11
N GLU A 127 8.12 -5.32 0.11
CA GLU A 127 8.17 -6.40 -0.90
C GLU A 127 9.43 -6.29 -1.77
N LEU A 128 9.78 -5.07 -2.19
CA LEU A 128 11.00 -4.81 -2.95
C LEU A 128 12.25 -5.21 -2.15
N CYS A 129 12.31 -4.87 -0.87
CA CYS A 129 13.44 -5.22 -0.01
C CYS A 129 13.57 -6.74 0.15
N ARG A 130 12.45 -7.47 0.35
CA ARG A 130 12.43 -8.95 0.34
C ARG A 130 12.97 -9.54 -0.96
N MET A 131 12.53 -9.03 -2.11
CA MET A 131 13.02 -9.49 -3.41
C MET A 131 14.53 -9.30 -3.59
N LEU A 132 15.12 -8.33 -2.89
CA LEU A 132 16.54 -8.03 -2.93
C LEU A 132 17.31 -8.64 -1.74
N GLY A 133 16.64 -9.30 -0.79
CA GLY A 133 17.27 -9.87 0.41
C GLY A 133 17.62 -8.87 1.51
N MET A 134 17.10 -7.64 1.46
CA MET A 134 17.35 -6.61 2.48
C MET A 134 16.20 -6.49 3.49
N GLY A 135 16.54 -6.05 4.70
CA GLY A 135 15.57 -5.63 5.70
C GLY A 135 15.06 -4.20 5.48
N LEU A 136 13.86 -3.91 5.97
CA LEU A 136 13.27 -2.57 5.97
C LEU A 136 12.73 -2.23 7.35
N LEU A 137 13.39 -1.29 8.02
CA LEU A 137 13.01 -0.77 9.33
C LEU A 137 12.34 0.59 9.16
N THR A 138 11.27 0.85 9.92
CA THR A 138 10.64 2.16 9.93
C THR A 138 10.64 2.78 11.31
N VAL A 139 10.84 4.10 11.37
CA VAL A 139 10.84 4.88 12.61
C VAL A 139 9.69 5.89 12.57
N THR A 140 8.75 5.78 13.50
CA THR A 140 7.65 6.76 13.65
C THR A 140 7.92 7.65 14.85
N PHE A 141 8.07 8.96 14.63
CA PHE A 141 8.23 9.94 15.69
C PHE A 141 6.88 10.53 16.12
N TYR A 142 6.74 10.76 17.42
CA TYR A 142 5.55 11.35 18.03
C TYR A 142 5.93 12.58 18.85
N LYS A 143 5.01 13.54 18.97
CA LYS A 143 5.23 14.73 19.82
C LYS A 143 5.40 14.40 21.30
N THR A 144 4.69 13.38 21.78
CA THR A 144 4.44 13.17 23.21
C THR A 144 4.95 11.84 23.75
N LYS A 145 5.51 10.98 22.90
CA LYS A 145 5.99 9.65 23.30
C LYS A 145 7.25 9.28 22.53
N ALA A 146 7.95 8.27 23.06
CA ALA A 146 9.15 7.73 22.43
C ALA A 146 8.89 7.29 20.97
N PRO A 147 9.91 7.38 20.10
CA PRO A 147 9.82 6.86 18.75
C PRO A 147 9.47 5.37 18.75
N VAL A 148 8.64 4.96 17.79
CA VAL A 148 8.27 3.55 17.61
C VAL A 148 8.97 3.03 16.36
N LEU A 149 9.67 1.92 16.52
CA LEU A 149 10.35 1.22 15.44
C LEU A 149 9.55 -0.01 15.05
N GLU A 150 9.44 -0.26 13.74
CA GLU A 150 8.70 -1.38 13.18
C GLU A 150 9.52 -1.97 12.03
N MET A 151 9.97 -3.22 12.19
CA MET A 151 10.62 -4.00 11.14
C MET A 151 9.55 -4.53 10.19
N LEU A 152 9.55 -4.06 8.94
CA LEU A 152 8.57 -4.44 7.92
C LEU A 152 8.98 -5.68 7.14
N CYS A 153 10.27 -5.98 7.09
CA CYS A 153 10.87 -7.23 6.63
C CYS A 153 12.28 -7.36 7.20
N GLU A 154 12.68 -8.58 7.54
CA GLU A 154 14.04 -8.89 7.95
C GLU A 154 14.93 -9.13 6.73
N PRO A 155 16.26 -8.94 6.83
CA PRO A 155 17.20 -9.41 5.81
C PRO A 155 16.97 -10.90 5.51
N GLY A 156 16.94 -11.26 4.22
CA GLY A 156 16.70 -12.64 3.78
C GLY A 156 15.23 -13.12 3.78
N ASP A 157 14.27 -12.31 4.22
CA ASP A 157 12.83 -12.66 4.14
C ASP A 157 12.42 -12.96 2.68
N ALA A 158 11.73 -14.08 2.46
CA ALA A 158 11.23 -14.45 1.14
C ALA A 158 10.10 -13.51 0.67
N PRO A 159 10.03 -13.14 -0.63
CA PRO A 159 8.94 -12.34 -1.20
C PRO A 159 7.55 -12.91 -0.88
N MET A 160 6.63 -12.06 -0.44
CA MET A 160 5.28 -12.47 -0.05
C MET A 160 4.28 -12.39 -1.23
N ARG A 161 4.58 -11.56 -2.24
CA ARG A 161 3.65 -11.26 -3.33
C ARG A 161 4.13 -11.89 -4.62
N GLY A 162 3.49 -12.99 -4.98
CA GLY A 162 3.70 -13.65 -6.26
C GLY A 162 2.92 -13.05 -7.44
N ARG A 163 3.10 -13.70 -8.60
CA ARG A 163 2.29 -13.47 -9.80
C ARG A 163 0.80 -13.60 -9.48
N ARG A 164 -0.02 -12.79 -10.16
CA ARG A 164 -1.49 -12.80 -10.01
C ARG A 164 -2.13 -13.33 -11.30
N PRO A 165 -2.39 -14.65 -11.43
CA PRO A 165 -2.87 -15.25 -12.69
C PRO A 165 -4.19 -14.63 -13.20
N SER A 166 -5.07 -14.21 -12.29
CA SER A 166 -6.33 -13.55 -12.66
C SER A 166 -6.12 -12.20 -13.36
N ARG A 167 -5.10 -11.42 -12.95
CA ARG A 167 -4.75 -10.15 -13.60
C ARG A 167 -4.17 -10.39 -14.99
N GLU A 168 -3.35 -11.42 -15.14
CA GLU A 168 -2.82 -11.80 -16.44
C GLU A 168 -3.90 -12.30 -17.39
N LYS A 169 -4.80 -13.17 -16.91
CA LYS A 169 -5.95 -13.62 -17.70
C LYS A 169 -6.77 -12.44 -18.20
N ARG A 170 -7.03 -11.45 -17.33
CA ARG A 170 -7.74 -10.23 -17.70
C ARG A 170 -6.95 -9.39 -18.72
N LEU A 171 -5.64 -9.29 -18.58
CA LEU A 171 -4.77 -8.59 -19.54
C LEU A 171 -4.83 -9.27 -20.92
N LEU A 172 -4.69 -10.59 -20.97
CA LEU A 172 -4.75 -11.36 -22.22
C LEU A 172 -6.12 -11.27 -22.87
N GLN A 173 -7.19 -11.31 -22.08
CA GLN A 173 -8.55 -11.13 -22.58
C GLN A 173 -8.74 -9.74 -23.19
N GLU A 174 -8.37 -8.68 -22.47
CA GLU A 174 -8.45 -7.31 -22.97
C GLU A 174 -7.65 -7.15 -24.27
N PHE A 175 -6.43 -7.69 -24.34
CA PHE A 175 -5.59 -7.63 -25.54
C PHE A 175 -6.24 -8.33 -26.74
N ARG A 176 -6.76 -9.55 -26.55
CA ARG A 176 -7.40 -10.34 -27.63
C ARG A 176 -8.73 -9.76 -28.11
N GLU A 177 -9.46 -9.07 -27.23
CA GLU A 177 -10.79 -8.55 -27.56
C GLU A 177 -10.76 -7.17 -28.24
N ARG A 178 -9.62 -6.47 -28.24
CA ARG A 178 -9.44 -5.23 -29.01
C ARG A 178 -9.19 -5.54 -30.47
N SER A 179 -9.84 -4.81 -31.38
CA SER A 179 -9.63 -5.00 -32.83
C SER A 179 -8.38 -4.31 -33.36
N GLY A 180 -7.76 -3.41 -32.59
CA GLY A 180 -6.57 -2.70 -33.01
C GLY A 180 -5.96 -1.86 -31.90
N ASP A 181 -4.86 -1.18 -32.21
CA ASP A 181 -4.18 -0.28 -31.29
C ASP A 181 -4.63 1.17 -31.47
N TYR A 182 -5.72 1.52 -30.79
CA TYR A 182 -6.30 2.87 -30.85
C TYR A 182 -5.78 3.81 -29.76
N ASN A 183 -4.93 3.34 -28.85
CA ASN A 183 -4.45 4.15 -27.73
C ASN A 183 -2.97 4.47 -27.91
N VAL A 184 -2.60 5.75 -27.74
CA VAL A 184 -1.19 6.14 -27.70
C VAL A 184 -0.67 6.03 -26.26
N GLY A 185 0.52 5.49 -26.07
CA GLY A 185 1.17 5.41 -24.76
C GLY A 185 1.31 6.79 -24.10
N GLY A 186 1.13 6.87 -22.79
CA GLY A 186 1.23 8.14 -22.03
C GLY A 186 0.04 9.08 -22.16
N SER A 187 -0.89 8.88 -23.11
CA SER A 187 -2.07 9.75 -23.29
C SER A 187 -3.26 9.36 -22.41
N GLY A 188 -3.00 9.01 -21.14
CA GLY A 188 -4.03 8.61 -20.18
C GLY A 188 -5.00 9.72 -19.78
N ARG A 189 -5.63 9.60 -18.60
CA ARG A 189 -6.58 10.61 -18.06
C ARG A 189 -6.03 12.05 -18.03
N ALA A 190 -4.71 12.23 -17.97
CA ALA A 190 -4.04 13.52 -17.99
C ALA A 190 -4.17 14.26 -19.35
N SER A 191 -4.37 13.53 -20.45
CA SER A 191 -4.56 14.12 -21.79
C SER A 191 -6.04 14.40 -22.10
N GLY A 192 -6.97 14.09 -21.18
CA GLY A 192 -8.42 14.18 -21.43
C GLY A 192 -8.97 13.18 -22.47
N ARG A 193 -8.11 12.39 -23.10
CA ARG A 193 -8.50 11.38 -24.08
C ARG A 193 -9.13 10.17 -23.39
N VAL A 194 -10.28 9.75 -23.91
CA VAL A 194 -10.96 8.57 -23.38
C VAL A 194 -10.30 7.32 -23.95
N MET A 195 -9.79 6.46 -23.08
CA MET A 195 -9.14 5.21 -23.48
C MET A 195 -10.11 4.29 -24.21
N MET A 196 -9.68 3.76 -25.35
CA MET A 196 -10.39 2.71 -26.06
C MET A 196 -10.09 1.36 -25.41
N THR A 197 -11.09 0.78 -24.76
CA THR A 197 -11.02 -0.55 -24.15
C THR A 197 -11.83 -1.54 -24.98
N ALA A 198 -11.59 -2.85 -24.82
CA ALA A 198 -12.38 -3.88 -25.48
C ALA A 198 -13.88 -3.72 -25.18
N TYR A 199 -14.22 -3.39 -23.93
CA TYR A 199 -15.60 -3.07 -23.53
C TYR A 199 -16.16 -1.86 -24.29
N ARG A 200 -15.37 -0.78 -24.44
CA ARG A 200 -15.80 0.44 -25.15
C ARG A 200 -16.01 0.17 -26.64
N GLU A 201 -15.11 -0.57 -27.28
CA GLU A 201 -15.28 -1.00 -28.67
C GLU A 201 -16.55 -1.82 -28.84
N LYS A 202 -16.78 -2.82 -27.98
CA LYS A 202 -18.01 -3.63 -27.98
C LYS A 202 -19.25 -2.75 -27.80
N ALA A 203 -19.25 -1.82 -26.86
CA ALA A 203 -20.38 -0.90 -26.64
C ALA A 203 -20.66 -0.03 -27.87
N LEU A 204 -19.62 0.49 -28.54
CA LEU A 204 -19.77 1.28 -29.77
C LEU A 204 -20.32 0.42 -30.93
N ARG A 205 -19.86 -0.83 -31.07
CA ARG A 205 -20.41 -1.79 -32.05
C ARG A 205 -21.90 -2.05 -31.82
N LEU A 206 -22.31 -2.27 -30.57
CA LEU A 206 -23.72 -2.47 -30.21
C LEU A 206 -24.56 -1.21 -30.46
N ALA A 207 -24.06 -0.03 -30.09
CA ALA A 207 -24.74 1.24 -30.32
C ALA A 207 -24.95 1.50 -31.82
N TRP A 208 -23.95 1.21 -32.65
CA TRP A 208 -24.07 1.31 -34.09
C TRP A 208 -25.07 0.31 -34.67
N GLY A 209 -25.06 -0.94 -34.18
CA GLY A 209 -26.04 -1.97 -34.56
C GLY A 209 -27.49 -1.58 -34.24
N LEU A 210 -27.74 -0.97 -33.08
CA LEU A 210 -29.06 -0.45 -32.70
C LEU A 210 -29.47 0.73 -33.58
N LYS A 211 -28.56 1.66 -33.86
CA LYS A 211 -28.84 2.81 -34.73
C LYS A 211 -29.22 2.38 -36.15
N ALA A 212 -28.54 1.37 -36.70
CA ALA A 212 -28.79 0.87 -38.04
C ALA A 212 -29.98 -0.11 -38.14
N GLY A 213 -30.36 -0.74 -37.02
CA GLY A 213 -31.33 -1.85 -37.01
C GLY A 213 -32.62 -1.60 -36.24
N GLY A 214 -32.73 -0.50 -35.52
CA GLY A 214 -33.79 -0.30 -34.54
C GLY A 214 -33.65 -1.20 -33.30
N PRO A 215 -34.67 -1.24 -32.44
CA PRO A 215 -34.68 -2.10 -31.25
C PRO A 215 -34.54 -3.58 -31.61
N LEU A 216 -33.55 -4.25 -31.02
CA LEU A 216 -33.27 -5.67 -31.21
C LEU A 216 -33.13 -6.37 -29.86
N SER A 217 -33.41 -7.67 -29.81
CA SER A 217 -33.07 -8.48 -28.64
C SER A 217 -31.54 -8.56 -28.46
N PRO A 218 -31.02 -8.70 -27.23
CA PRO A 218 -29.57 -8.75 -27.00
C PRO A 218 -28.84 -9.83 -27.79
N ALA A 219 -29.46 -10.98 -28.04
CA ALA A 219 -28.92 -12.05 -28.87
C ALA A 219 -28.78 -11.60 -30.33
N ARG A 220 -29.87 -11.10 -30.93
CA ARG A 220 -29.87 -10.62 -32.32
C ARG A 220 -28.93 -9.44 -32.54
N LEU A 221 -28.81 -8.56 -31.55
CA LEU A 221 -27.89 -7.43 -31.61
C LEU A 221 -26.43 -7.88 -31.61
N ARG A 222 -26.09 -8.87 -30.78
CA ARG A 222 -24.74 -9.46 -30.74
C ARG A 222 -24.35 -10.02 -32.10
N ASP A 223 -25.16 -10.91 -32.66
CA ASP A 223 -24.88 -11.59 -33.93
C ASP A 223 -24.68 -10.59 -35.08
N ARG A 224 -25.55 -9.58 -35.14
CA ARG A 224 -25.45 -8.50 -36.14
C ARG A 224 -24.21 -7.63 -35.94
N SER A 225 -23.90 -7.26 -34.69
CA SER A 225 -22.76 -6.41 -34.37
C SER A 225 -21.40 -7.09 -34.54
N SER A 226 -21.34 -8.42 -34.48
CA SER A 226 -20.13 -9.21 -34.76
C SER A 226 -19.87 -9.42 -36.25
N ALA A 227 -20.92 -9.55 -37.06
CA ALA A 227 -20.79 -9.79 -38.51
C ALA A 227 -20.33 -8.56 -39.31
N ALA A 228 -20.62 -7.36 -38.82
CA ALA A 228 -20.49 -6.14 -39.61
C ALA A 228 -19.06 -5.54 -39.71
N PHE A 229 -18.06 -6.16 -39.10
CA PHE A 229 -16.67 -5.65 -39.10
C PHE A 229 -15.61 -6.77 -39.18
N THR A 230 -15.98 -7.98 -39.60
CA THR A 230 -15.00 -8.98 -40.02
C THR A 230 -14.66 -8.69 -41.48
N THR A 231 -13.65 -7.87 -41.71
CA THR A 231 -13.11 -7.56 -43.05
C THR A 231 -11.61 -7.47 -42.93
#